data_AF-A0A933BTR5-F1
#
_entry.id   AF-A0A933BTR5-F1
#
_cell.length_a   1.000
_cell.length_b   1.000
_cell.length_c   1.000
_cell.angle_alpha   90.00
_cell.angle_beta   90.00
_cell.angle_gamma   90.00
#
_symmetry.space_group_name_H-M   'P 1'
#
loop_
_entity.id
_entity.type
_entity.pdbx_description
1 polymer ?
#
loop_
_entity_poly.entity_id
_entity_poly.type
_entity_poly.pdbx_seq_one_letter_code
_entity_poly.pdbx_strand_id
1 'polypeptide(L)'
;MKQDQGPGTKRLTADFVALVRRFIPWHDGADLAWGFWLREGRAWSRVTVRRYRGTYFIAGGDAEAITHPDRGRGEDPERGAHLRSWLQGLRLWMAEAARDPVGAQADLSRRLPLSMRRGVLLRRNVKALLPDWLPIERELGPRERKSILGILDRGDPGPIPDMTAERFFKYCRVAYHANPRTFRGLGFKRGLAGRDYY
;
A
#
# COMPACT_ATOMS: atom_id res chain seq x y z
N MET A 1 -17.68 4.09 38.85
CA MET A 1 -17.00 3.46 37.70
C MET A 1 -15.99 4.45 37.15
N LYS A 2 -14.68 4.18 37.27
CA LYS A 2 -13.66 4.97 36.58
C LYS A 2 -13.72 4.59 35.10
N GLN A 3 -14.12 5.52 34.24
CA GLN A 3 -13.95 5.34 32.81
C GLN A 3 -12.46 5.27 32.54
N ASP A 4 -12.02 4.12 32.03
CA ASP A 4 -10.66 3.91 31.55
C ASP A 4 -10.46 4.83 30.34
N GLN A 5 -9.94 6.03 30.58
CA GLN A 5 -9.62 6.98 29.52
C GLN A 5 -8.41 6.41 28.77
N GLY A 6 -8.68 5.65 27.72
CA GLY A 6 -7.66 5.15 26.80
C GLY A 6 -6.74 6.27 26.30
N PRO A 7 -5.59 5.95 25.69
CA PRO A 7 -4.60 6.94 25.29
C PRO A 7 -5.22 8.06 24.45
N GLY A 8 -4.98 9.31 24.84
CA GLY A 8 -5.50 10.50 24.17
C GLY A 8 -5.12 10.57 22.69
N THR A 9 -5.96 11.23 21.89
CA THR A 9 -5.87 11.30 20.42
C THR A 9 -4.49 11.76 19.93
N LYS A 10 -3.82 12.66 20.68
CA LYS A 10 -2.46 13.12 20.36
C LYS A 10 -1.42 12.00 20.37
N ARG A 11 -1.46 11.13 21.39
CA ARG A 11 -0.53 10.00 21.51
C ARG A 11 -0.79 8.96 20.41
N LEU A 12 -2.05 8.64 20.17
CA LEU A 12 -2.44 7.72 19.09
C LEU A 12 -1.98 8.22 17.72
N THR A 13 -2.13 9.52 17.46
CA THR A 13 -1.68 10.13 16.20
C THR A 13 -0.16 10.05 16.05
N ALA A 14 0.59 10.34 17.12
CA ALA A 14 2.05 10.23 17.12
C ALA A 14 2.52 8.78 16.87
N ASP A 15 1.91 7.80 17.54
CA ASP A 15 2.20 6.37 17.35
C ASP A 15 1.89 5.93 15.92
N PHE A 16 0.77 6.39 15.35
CA PHE A 16 0.40 6.11 13.97
C PHE A 16 1.42 6.69 12.98
N VAL A 17 1.80 7.96 13.13
CA VAL A 17 2.83 8.59 12.29
C VAL A 17 4.18 7.88 12.42
N ALA A 18 4.59 7.50 13.63
CA ALA A 18 5.82 6.75 13.85
C ALA A 18 5.82 5.42 13.08
N LEU A 19 4.67 4.72 13.07
CA LEU A 19 4.50 3.47 12.33
C LEU A 19 4.51 3.70 10.82
N VAL A 20 3.79 4.70 10.33
CA VAL A 20 3.73 5.07 8.90
C VAL A 20 5.10 5.43 8.33
N ARG A 21 5.95 6.10 9.12
CA ARG A 21 7.32 6.47 8.73
C ARG A 21 8.24 5.28 8.44
N ARG A 22 7.87 4.07 8.87
CA ARG A 22 8.60 2.84 8.53
C ARG A 22 8.35 2.38 7.10
N PHE A 23 7.33 2.90 6.44
CA PHE A 23 7.01 2.61 5.04
C PHE A 23 7.59 3.70 4.12
N ILE A 24 7.94 3.31 2.90
CA ILE A 24 8.45 4.25 1.88
C ILE A 24 7.27 5.05 1.28
N PRO A 25 7.28 6.39 1.33
CA PRO A 25 6.25 7.21 0.69
C PRO A 25 6.35 7.23 -0.84
N TRP A 26 5.29 7.66 -1.53
CA TRP A 26 5.48 8.34 -2.83
C TRP A 26 5.64 9.84 -2.65
N HIS A 27 6.20 10.44 -3.68
CA HIS A 27 5.99 11.84 -3.98
C HIS A 27 4.66 12.06 -4.72
N ASP A 28 3.86 13.00 -4.22
CA ASP A 28 2.73 13.60 -4.92
C ASP A 28 2.96 15.11 -4.98
N GLY A 29 3.55 15.57 -6.08
CA GLY A 29 4.15 16.91 -6.16
C GLY A 29 5.28 17.06 -5.14
N ALA A 30 5.16 18.06 -4.27
CA ALA A 30 6.11 18.31 -3.17
C ALA A 30 5.81 17.50 -1.90
N ASP A 31 4.68 16.79 -1.86
CA ASP A 31 4.24 16.05 -0.68
C ASP A 31 4.83 14.65 -0.64
N LEU A 32 5.08 14.15 0.56
CA LEU A 32 5.25 12.70 0.78
C LEU A 32 3.90 12.10 1.11
N ALA A 33 3.54 10.99 0.49
CA ALA A 33 2.26 10.34 0.68
C ALA A 33 2.39 8.84 0.97
N TRP A 34 1.47 8.31 1.78
CA TRP A 34 1.31 6.90 2.12
C TRP A 34 -0.15 6.49 1.98
N GLY A 35 -0.38 5.20 1.78
CA GLY A 35 -1.71 4.65 1.49
C GLY A 35 -1.82 3.23 1.98
N PHE A 36 -2.89 2.97 2.74
CA PHE A 36 -3.14 1.70 3.38
C PHE A 36 -4.61 1.33 3.21
N TRP A 37 -4.87 0.03 3.03
CA TRP A 37 -6.22 -0.53 3.13
C TRP A 37 -6.34 -1.17 4.50
N LEU A 38 -7.12 -0.56 5.38
CA LEU A 38 -7.29 -1.00 6.76
C LEU A 38 -8.74 -1.40 7.00
N ARG A 39 -8.94 -2.42 7.83
CA ARG A 39 -10.27 -2.94 8.12
C ARG A 39 -10.83 -2.29 9.38
N GLU A 40 -12.00 -1.69 9.26
CA GLU A 40 -12.76 -1.11 10.37
C GLU A 40 -14.01 -1.95 10.59
N GLY A 41 -13.93 -2.87 11.56
CA GLY A 41 -14.97 -3.87 11.79
C GLY A 41 -15.22 -4.74 10.54
N ARG A 42 -16.36 -4.53 9.89
CA ARG A 42 -16.74 -5.26 8.66
C ARG A 42 -16.38 -4.52 7.36
N ALA A 43 -16.06 -3.23 7.44
CA ALA A 43 -15.78 -2.39 6.27
C ALA A 43 -14.27 -2.27 6.01
N TRP A 44 -13.92 -1.96 4.77
CA TRP A 44 -12.57 -1.59 4.36
C TRP A 44 -12.50 -0.08 4.14
N SER A 45 -11.47 0.54 4.70
CA SER A 45 -11.21 1.97 4.58
C SER A 45 -9.86 2.20 3.92
N ARG A 46 -9.83 3.13 2.96
CA ARG A 46 -8.57 3.63 2.39
C ARG A 46 -8.05 4.74 3.29
N VAL A 47 -6.97 4.47 4.00
CA VAL A 47 -6.29 5.48 4.83
C VAL A 47 -5.13 6.06 4.05
N THR A 48 -5.15 7.37 3.87
CA THR A 48 -4.07 8.13 3.24
C THR A 48 -3.38 8.99 4.26
N VAL A 49 -2.06 9.07 4.15
CA VAL A 49 -1.25 9.98 4.96
C VAL A 49 -0.48 10.86 4.01
N ARG A 50 -0.50 12.18 4.21
CA ARG A 50 0.32 13.13 3.45
C ARG A 50 1.17 13.93 4.42
N ARG A 51 2.43 14.18 4.08
CA ARG A 51 3.31 15.09 4.82
C ARG A 51 3.59 16.29 3.94
N TYR A 52 3.14 17.45 4.41
CA TYR A 52 3.39 18.75 3.79
C TYR A 52 4.00 19.71 4.81
N ARG A 53 5.15 20.29 4.47
CA ARG A 53 5.91 21.24 5.34
C ARG A 53 6.02 20.79 6.81
N GLY A 54 6.35 19.51 7.01
CA GLY A 54 6.53 18.93 8.35
C GLY A 54 5.25 18.57 9.10
N THR A 55 4.07 18.85 8.54
CA THR A 55 2.77 18.46 9.10
C THR A 55 2.25 17.21 8.38
N TYR A 56 1.79 16.22 9.14
CA TYR A 56 1.13 15.03 8.62
C TYR A 56 -0.38 15.23 8.63
N PHE A 57 -1.04 14.80 7.55
CA PHE A 57 -2.48 14.81 7.34
C PHE A 57 -2.91 13.37 7.11
N ILE A 58 -3.74 12.82 7.99
CA ILE A 58 -4.23 11.45 7.95
C ILE A 58 -5.72 11.50 7.63
N ALA A 59 -6.15 10.90 6.53
CA ALA A 59 -7.54 10.86 6.11
C ALA A 59 -7.97 9.44 5.78
N GLY A 60 -9.20 9.06 6.14
CA GLY A 60 -9.76 7.74 5.85
C GLY A 60 -11.18 7.86 5.30
N GLY A 61 -11.42 7.39 4.08
CA GLY A 61 -12.73 7.54 3.43
C GLY A 61 -13.19 9.01 3.36
N ASP A 62 -14.43 9.27 3.78
CA ASP A 62 -15.03 10.61 3.86
C ASP A 62 -14.75 11.33 5.20
N ALA A 63 -13.96 10.72 6.09
CA ALA A 63 -13.67 11.32 7.39
C ALA A 63 -12.77 12.56 7.27
N GLU A 64 -12.99 13.52 8.15
CA GLU A 64 -12.17 14.74 8.21
C GLU A 64 -10.70 14.40 8.55
N ALA A 65 -9.76 15.07 7.88
CA ALA A 65 -8.34 14.81 8.04
C ALA A 65 -7.83 15.15 9.45
N ILE A 66 -7.14 14.20 10.07
CA ILE A 66 -6.44 14.33 11.35
C ILE A 66 -5.04 14.87 11.10
N THR A 67 -4.57 15.83 11.92
CA THR A 67 -3.26 16.46 11.72
C THR A 67 -2.25 16.12 12.82
N HIS A 68 -0.97 16.02 12.46
CA HIS A 68 0.13 15.87 13.40
C HIS A 68 1.33 16.77 13.03
N PRO A 69 1.84 17.61 13.94
CA PRO A 69 1.34 17.85 15.30
C PRO A 69 -0.07 18.48 15.27
N ASP A 70 -0.90 18.08 16.24
CA ASP A 70 -2.29 18.55 16.36
C ASP A 70 -2.30 20.04 16.70
N ARG A 71 -3.01 20.83 15.89
CA ARG A 71 -3.06 22.30 15.99
C ARG A 71 -4.21 22.83 16.87
N GLY A 72 -4.77 21.99 17.74
CA GLY A 72 -5.68 22.46 18.79
C GLY A 72 -7.17 22.18 18.51
N ARG A 73 -7.48 21.11 17.79
CA ARG A 73 -8.85 20.58 17.82
C ARG A 73 -8.99 19.76 19.10
N GLY A 74 -10.07 19.97 19.86
CA GLY A 74 -10.34 19.24 21.09
C GLY A 74 -10.34 17.72 20.91
N GLU A 75 -10.32 16.97 22.02
CA GLU A 75 -10.43 15.50 21.97
C GLU A 75 -11.79 15.12 21.40
N ASP A 76 -11.77 14.62 20.17
CA ASP A 76 -12.92 14.03 19.49
C ASP A 76 -12.90 12.51 19.70
N PRO A 77 -13.89 11.94 20.41
CA PRO A 77 -13.96 10.49 20.67
C PRO A 77 -14.00 9.64 19.41
N GLU A 78 -14.64 10.12 18.33
CA GLU A 78 -14.77 9.38 17.07
C GLU A 78 -13.42 9.30 16.36
N ARG A 79 -12.69 10.42 16.29
CA ARG A 79 -11.31 10.43 15.76
C ARG A 79 -10.39 9.49 16.55
N GLY A 80 -10.53 9.48 17.87
CA GLY A 80 -9.80 8.55 18.72
C GLY A 80 -10.10 7.08 18.41
N ALA A 81 -11.36 6.75 18.13
CA ALA A 81 -11.78 5.40 17.75
C ALA A 81 -11.23 4.98 16.38
N HIS A 82 -11.35 5.83 15.35
CA HIS A 82 -10.78 5.56 14.03
C HIS A 82 -9.26 5.37 14.11
N LEU A 83 -8.53 6.26 14.80
CA LEU A 83 -7.08 6.13 14.97
C LEU A 83 -6.68 4.84 15.67
N ARG A 84 -7.41 4.42 16.72
CA ARG A 84 -7.15 3.12 17.38
C ARG A 84 -7.32 1.97 16.40
N SER A 85 -8.42 1.97 15.64
CA SER A 85 -8.69 0.93 14.65
C SER A 85 -7.63 0.90 13.55
N TRP A 86 -7.26 2.06 13.00
CA TRP A 86 -6.22 2.18 11.98
C TRP A 86 -4.84 1.77 12.50
N LEU A 87 -4.47 2.21 13.71
CA LEU A 87 -3.20 1.82 14.32
C LEU A 87 -3.12 0.31 14.53
N GLN A 88 -4.19 -0.31 15.01
CA GLN A 88 -4.26 -1.77 15.15
C GLN A 88 -4.16 -2.46 13.80
N GLY A 89 -4.94 -2.01 12.80
CA GLY A 89 -4.91 -2.57 11.45
C GLY A 89 -3.54 -2.46 10.80
N LEU A 90 -2.85 -1.33 10.97
CA LEU A 90 -1.52 -1.10 10.43
C LEU A 90 -0.46 -1.97 11.13
N ARG A 91 -0.59 -2.19 12.44
CA ARG A 91 0.28 -3.13 13.18
C ARG A 91 0.10 -4.58 12.70
N LEU A 92 -1.15 -5.02 12.54
CA LEU A 92 -1.46 -6.36 12.03
C LEU A 92 -0.93 -6.54 10.62
N TRP A 93 -1.19 -5.57 9.74
CA TRP A 93 -0.66 -5.57 8.38
C TRP A 93 0.86 -5.67 8.36
N MET A 94 1.55 -4.87 9.18
CA MET A 94 3.01 -4.91 9.27
C MET A 94 3.51 -6.27 9.77
N ALA A 95 2.84 -6.89 10.75
CA ALA A 95 3.21 -8.21 11.25
C ALA A 95 3.01 -9.31 10.20
N GLU A 96 1.89 -9.30 9.47
CA GLU A 96 1.63 -10.23 8.37
C GLU A 96 2.65 -10.04 7.24
N ALA A 97 2.88 -8.80 6.82
CA ALA A 97 3.77 -8.47 5.72
C ALA A 97 5.26 -8.67 6.07
N ALA A 98 5.63 -8.58 7.34
CA ALA A 98 6.99 -8.92 7.79
C ALA A 98 7.26 -10.44 7.74
N ARG A 99 6.22 -11.27 7.93
CA ARG A 99 6.35 -12.73 7.86
C ARG A 99 6.37 -13.24 6.42
N ASP A 100 5.41 -12.81 5.61
CA ASP A 100 5.31 -13.15 4.20
C ASP A 100 4.61 -12.00 3.45
N PRO A 101 5.37 -11.06 2.85
CA PRO A 101 4.77 -9.90 2.19
C PRO A 101 3.99 -10.28 0.93
N VAL A 102 4.37 -11.36 0.25
CA VAL A 102 3.69 -11.81 -0.97
C VAL A 102 2.37 -12.48 -0.60
N GLY A 103 2.38 -13.35 0.41
CA GLY A 103 1.19 -13.98 0.97
C GLY A 103 0.23 -12.97 1.60
N ALA A 104 0.73 -12.04 2.43
CA ALA A 104 -0.07 -10.97 3.01
C ALA A 104 -0.76 -10.13 1.93
N GLN A 105 -0.04 -9.83 0.84
CA GLN A 105 -0.59 -9.09 -0.29
C GLN A 105 -1.64 -9.89 -1.08
N ALA A 106 -1.37 -11.17 -1.36
CA ALA A 106 -2.32 -12.04 -2.04
C ALA A 106 -3.59 -12.19 -1.21
N ASP A 107 -3.45 -12.31 0.11
CA ASP A 107 -4.57 -12.41 1.03
C ASP A 107 -5.37 -11.11 1.12
N LEU A 108 -4.71 -9.96 1.25
CA LEU A 108 -5.36 -8.65 1.17
C LEU A 108 -6.12 -8.48 -0.15
N SER A 109 -5.51 -8.82 -1.29
CA SER A 109 -6.14 -8.76 -2.60
C SER A 109 -7.37 -9.68 -2.69
N ARG A 110 -7.31 -10.85 -2.06
CA ARG A 110 -8.43 -11.80 -2.00
C ARG A 110 -9.58 -11.27 -1.15
N ARG A 111 -9.28 -10.65 -0.01
CA ARG A 111 -10.26 -10.14 0.96
C ARG A 111 -10.86 -8.79 0.60
N LEU A 112 -10.14 -7.94 -0.14
CA LEU A 112 -10.67 -6.66 -0.60
C LEU A 112 -11.76 -6.85 -1.65
N PRO A 113 -12.84 -6.04 -1.65
CA PRO A 113 -13.77 -5.98 -2.77
C PRO A 113 -13.05 -5.64 -4.07
N LEU A 114 -13.47 -6.22 -5.20
CA LEU A 114 -12.84 -6.00 -6.52
C LEU A 114 -12.70 -4.50 -6.87
N SER A 115 -13.70 -3.69 -6.52
CA SER A 115 -13.68 -2.23 -6.69
C SER A 115 -12.53 -1.53 -5.97
N MET A 116 -12.02 -2.13 -4.89
CA MET A 116 -10.96 -1.59 -4.04
C MET A 116 -9.58 -2.21 -4.32
N ARG A 117 -9.50 -3.20 -5.23
CA ARG A 117 -8.24 -3.93 -5.53
C ARG A 117 -7.24 -3.19 -6.42
N ARG A 118 -7.57 -1.98 -6.89
CA ARG A 118 -6.64 -1.18 -7.71
C ARG A 118 -5.58 -0.53 -6.82
N GLY A 119 -4.30 -0.77 -7.11
CA GLY A 119 -3.17 -0.14 -6.40
C GLY A 119 -2.86 -0.70 -5.00
N VAL A 120 -3.23 -1.96 -4.71
CA VAL A 120 -3.15 -2.54 -3.36
C VAL A 120 -1.72 -2.75 -2.85
N LEU A 121 -0.70 -2.65 -3.71
CA LEU A 121 0.64 -2.44 -3.23
C LEU A 121 1.45 -1.64 -4.24
N LEU A 122 1.93 -0.49 -3.80
CA LEU A 122 2.89 0.29 -4.55
C LEU A 122 4.19 -0.50 -4.52
N ARG A 123 4.80 -0.80 -5.67
CA ARG A 123 5.96 -1.71 -5.74
C ARG A 123 7.11 -1.32 -4.79
N ARG A 124 7.26 -0.02 -4.52
CA ARG A 124 8.17 0.55 -3.52
C ARG A 124 7.92 0.10 -2.07
N ASN A 125 6.69 -0.24 -1.69
CA ASN A 125 6.36 -0.68 -0.34
C ASN A 125 6.86 -2.12 -0.10
N VAL A 126 6.92 -2.95 -1.15
CA VAL A 126 7.58 -4.28 -1.07
C VAL A 126 9.06 -4.11 -0.73
N LYS A 127 9.71 -3.12 -1.35
CA LYS A 127 11.14 -2.83 -1.18
C LYS A 127 11.49 -2.32 0.22
N ALA A 128 10.54 -1.74 0.96
CA ALA A 128 10.74 -1.34 2.35
C ALA A 128 10.71 -2.54 3.31
N LEU A 129 9.92 -3.57 2.97
CA LEU A 129 9.73 -4.76 3.78
C LEU A 129 10.83 -5.77 3.52
N LEU A 130 11.20 -5.97 2.24
CA LEU A 130 12.28 -6.85 1.78
C LEU A 130 13.58 -6.88 2.61
N PRO A 131 14.18 -5.73 2.98
CA PRO A 131 15.48 -5.69 3.64
C PRO A 131 15.53 -6.43 4.98
N ASP A 132 14.39 -6.51 5.68
CA ASP A 132 14.32 -7.07 7.02
C ASP A 132 14.03 -8.59 7.02
N TRP A 133 13.23 -9.11 6.08
CA TRP A 133 12.82 -10.53 6.07
C TRP A 133 13.62 -11.40 5.11
N LEU A 134 14.24 -10.81 4.09
CA LEU A 134 15.12 -11.50 3.16
C LEU A 134 16.27 -10.55 2.81
N PRO A 135 17.47 -10.75 3.38
CA PRO A 135 18.63 -9.90 3.07
C PRO A 135 19.07 -10.18 1.63
N ILE A 136 18.38 -9.58 0.66
CA ILE A 136 18.55 -9.83 -0.77
C ILE A 136 19.98 -9.57 -1.23
N GLU A 137 20.68 -8.68 -0.51
CA GLU A 137 22.11 -8.39 -0.65
C GLU A 137 23.00 -9.62 -0.49
N ARG A 138 22.57 -10.60 0.30
CA ARG A 138 23.31 -11.83 0.62
C ARG A 138 22.87 -13.01 -0.23
N GLU A 139 21.65 -12.97 -0.75
CA GLU A 139 21.02 -14.10 -1.46
C GLU A 139 21.10 -14.00 -2.99
N LEU A 140 21.24 -12.78 -3.54
CA LEU A 140 21.19 -12.57 -4.99
C LEU A 140 22.49 -11.96 -5.55
N GLY A 141 22.83 -12.38 -6.77
CA GLY A 141 23.91 -11.77 -7.52
C GLY A 141 23.62 -10.30 -7.88
N PRO A 142 24.64 -9.47 -8.14
CA PRO A 142 24.48 -8.04 -8.41
C PRO A 142 23.50 -7.72 -9.56
N ARG A 143 23.46 -8.56 -10.61
CA ARG A 143 22.54 -8.40 -11.75
C ARG A 143 21.08 -8.71 -11.39
N GLU A 144 20.84 -9.77 -10.64
CA GLU A 144 19.49 -10.18 -10.23
C GLU A 144 18.90 -9.18 -9.25
N ARG A 145 19.71 -8.72 -8.29
CA ARG A 145 19.36 -7.63 -7.39
C ARG A 145 18.97 -6.36 -8.16
N LYS A 146 19.79 -5.92 -9.12
CA LYS A 146 19.48 -4.75 -9.95
C LYS A 146 18.17 -4.92 -10.73
N SER A 147 17.92 -6.12 -11.26
CA SER A 147 16.70 -6.44 -12.00
C SER A 147 15.46 -6.39 -11.11
N ILE A 148 15.50 -7.06 -9.96
CA ILE A 148 14.38 -7.12 -9.01
C ILE A 148 14.10 -5.74 -8.41
N LEU A 149 15.13 -5.04 -7.94
CA LEU A 149 14.97 -3.67 -7.44
C LEU A 149 14.44 -2.75 -8.54
N GLY A 150 14.92 -2.90 -9.78
CA GLY A 150 14.42 -2.14 -10.93
C GLY A 150 12.94 -2.40 -11.24
N ILE A 151 12.44 -3.63 -11.06
CA ILE A 151 11.00 -3.94 -11.17
C ILE A 151 10.23 -3.26 -10.03
N LEU A 152 10.79 -3.29 -8.82
CA LEU A 152 10.16 -2.70 -7.64
C LEU A 152 10.15 -1.16 -7.66
N ASP A 153 11.11 -0.55 -8.35
CA ASP A 153 11.23 0.90 -8.52
C ASP A 153 10.36 1.45 -9.67
N ARG A 154 9.76 0.58 -10.51
CA ARG A 154 8.81 1.04 -11.54
C ARG A 154 7.56 1.64 -10.89
N GLY A 155 7.27 2.89 -11.25
CA GLY A 155 6.04 3.58 -10.87
C GLY A 155 4.80 2.71 -11.11
N ASP A 156 3.87 2.79 -10.17
CA ASP A 156 2.61 2.08 -10.32
C ASP A 156 1.87 2.62 -11.54
N PRO A 157 1.24 1.76 -12.35
CA PRO A 157 0.44 2.24 -13.46
C PRO A 157 -0.65 3.15 -12.90
N GLY A 158 -0.73 4.37 -13.43
CA GLY A 158 -1.83 5.27 -13.13
C GLY A 158 -3.18 4.63 -13.47
N PRO A 159 -4.28 5.10 -12.88
CA PRO A 159 -5.61 4.65 -13.28
C PRO A 159 -5.76 4.87 -14.77
N ILE A 160 -6.07 3.80 -15.50
CA ILE A 160 -6.42 3.88 -16.92
C ILE A 160 -7.89 4.37 -16.94
N PRO A 161 -8.16 5.63 -17.31
CA PRO A 161 -9.45 6.28 -17.08
C PRO A 161 -10.62 5.55 -17.76
N ASP A 162 -10.32 4.82 -18.83
CA ASP A 162 -11.22 4.07 -19.70
C ASP A 162 -11.17 2.55 -19.46
N MET A 163 -10.67 2.11 -18.30
CA MET A 163 -10.59 0.69 -17.92
C MET A 163 -11.97 0.12 -17.55
N THR A 164 -12.67 -0.38 -18.57
CA THR A 164 -13.88 -1.20 -18.45
C THR A 164 -13.55 -2.65 -18.07
N ALA A 165 -14.55 -3.41 -17.61
CA ALA A 165 -14.39 -4.84 -17.31
C ALA A 165 -13.95 -5.64 -18.55
N GLU A 166 -14.50 -5.31 -19.72
CA GLU A 166 -14.09 -5.90 -21.00
C GLU A 166 -12.61 -5.66 -21.29
N ARG A 167 -12.14 -4.41 -21.17
CA ARG A 167 -10.72 -4.07 -21.34
C ARG A 167 -9.82 -4.78 -20.34
N PHE A 168 -10.28 -4.92 -19.10
CA PHE A 168 -9.57 -5.67 -18.08
C PHE A 168 -9.43 -7.15 -18.46
N PHE A 169 -10.50 -7.81 -18.91
CA PHE A 169 -10.43 -9.19 -19.39
C PHE A 169 -9.56 -9.34 -20.63
N LYS A 170 -9.61 -8.36 -21.55
CA LYS A 170 -8.76 -8.31 -22.73
C LYS A 170 -7.28 -8.20 -22.36
N TYR A 171 -6.95 -7.37 -21.37
CA TYR A 171 -5.61 -7.25 -20.79
C TYR A 171 -5.17 -8.57 -20.15
N CYS A 172 -6.01 -9.17 -19.29
CA CYS A 172 -5.71 -10.45 -18.64
C CYS A 172 -5.48 -11.57 -19.65
N ARG A 173 -6.29 -11.61 -20.73
CA ARG A 173 -6.12 -12.54 -21.85
C ARG A 173 -4.78 -12.34 -22.54
N VAL A 174 -4.39 -11.10 -22.85
CA VAL A 174 -3.08 -10.83 -23.48
C VAL A 174 -1.92 -11.12 -22.54
N ALA A 175 -2.03 -10.80 -21.25
CA ALA A 175 -1.02 -11.15 -20.25
C ALA A 175 -0.89 -12.67 -20.08
N TYR A 176 -2.00 -13.41 -20.13
CA TYR A 176 -2.02 -14.88 -20.11
C TYR A 176 -1.39 -15.46 -21.37
N HIS A 177 -1.71 -14.90 -22.54
CA HIS A 177 -1.04 -15.27 -23.78
C HIS A 177 0.44 -14.93 -23.71
N ALA A 178 0.85 -13.80 -23.11
CA ALA A 178 2.24 -13.35 -22.93
C ALA A 178 3.10 -14.26 -22.04
N ASN A 179 2.54 -15.36 -21.55
CA ASN A 179 3.30 -16.42 -20.92
C ASN A 179 4.25 -17.09 -21.96
N PRO A 180 5.55 -17.25 -21.66
CA PRO A 180 6.52 -17.88 -22.55
C PRO A 180 6.10 -19.28 -23.04
N ARG A 181 5.32 -20.02 -22.24
CA ARG A 181 4.81 -21.34 -22.62
C ARG A 181 3.73 -21.26 -23.71
N THR A 182 2.97 -20.18 -23.76
CA THR A 182 1.85 -19.97 -24.68
C THR A 182 2.31 -19.37 -26.03
N PHE A 183 3.36 -18.55 -26.05
CA PHE A 183 3.94 -17.94 -27.28
C PHE A 183 5.06 -18.77 -27.94
N ARG A 184 5.18 -20.07 -27.65
CA ARG A 184 6.21 -20.92 -28.27
C ARG A 184 5.97 -20.96 -29.79
N GLY A 185 6.80 -20.23 -30.56
CA GLY A 185 6.69 -20.08 -32.02
C GLY A 185 6.02 -18.80 -32.53
N LEU A 186 5.47 -17.95 -31.65
CA LEU A 186 4.70 -16.74 -32.01
C LEU A 186 5.43 -15.42 -31.71
N GLY A 187 6.74 -15.46 -31.41
CA GLY A 187 7.57 -14.26 -31.29
C GLY A 187 7.63 -13.59 -29.90
N PHE A 188 7.54 -14.37 -28.82
CA PHE A 188 7.71 -13.86 -27.44
C PHE A 188 9.01 -13.07 -27.25
N LYS A 189 8.91 -11.83 -26.78
CA LYS A 189 10.04 -11.00 -26.35
C LYS A 189 10.08 -10.94 -24.82
N ARG A 190 11.15 -11.50 -24.25
CA ARG A 190 11.36 -11.57 -22.80
C ARG A 190 11.54 -10.16 -22.22
N GLY A 191 10.79 -9.82 -21.17
CA GLY A 191 10.94 -8.55 -20.43
C GLY A 191 9.93 -7.44 -20.77
N LEU A 192 9.07 -7.65 -21.77
CA LEU A 192 7.92 -6.78 -22.05
C LEU A 192 6.77 -7.09 -21.09
N ALA A 193 6.11 -6.06 -20.56
CA ALA A 193 4.86 -6.21 -19.82
C ALA A 193 3.70 -6.48 -20.79
N GLY A 194 2.61 -7.10 -20.34
CA GLY A 194 1.45 -7.41 -21.20
C GLY A 194 0.83 -6.19 -21.91
N ARG A 195 1.05 -4.97 -21.38
CA ARG A 195 0.65 -3.71 -22.02
C ARG A 195 1.55 -3.31 -23.21
N ASP A 196 2.79 -3.77 -23.25
CA ASP A 196 3.76 -3.40 -24.29
C ASP A 196 3.61 -4.29 -25.54
N TYR A 197 2.68 -5.25 -25.49
CA TYR A 197 2.16 -6.03 -26.62
C TYR A 197 0.84 -5.46 -27.18
N TYR A 198 0.39 -4.32 -26.63
CA TYR A 198 -0.79 -3.57 -27.06
C TYR A 198 -0.39 -2.27 -27.73
#